data_AF-A0A069SH07-F1
#
_entry.id   AF-A0A069SH07-F1
#
_cell.length_a   1.000
_cell.length_b   1.000
_cell.length_c   1.000
_cell.angle_alpha   90.00
_cell.angle_beta   90.00
_cell.angle_gamma   90.00
#
_symmetry.space_group_name_H-M   'P 1'
#
loop_
_entity.id
_entity.type
_entity.pdbx_description
1 polymer ?
#
loop_
_entity_poly.entity_id
_entity_poly.type
_entity_poly.pdbx_seq_one_letter_code
_entity_poly.pdbx_strand_id
1 'polypeptide(L)'
;MCIGQALFENLFLNGIQLVTKVKNNMRNSLMSIADKILLRKRALIEMVNDELKNIAQIEHSRHRSFSNFIANSLSVIAAYCFFEKKPAIDVNLVNDGQLSIF
;
A
#
# COMPACT_ATOMS: atom_id res chain seq x y z
N MET A 1 -7.57 -2.24 7.34
CA MET A 1 -8.74 -1.34 7.42
C MET A 1 -10.01 -2.19 7.34
N CYS A 2 -10.95 -2.04 8.28
CA CYS A 2 -12.29 -2.65 8.16
C CYS A 2 -13.26 -1.54 7.77
N ILE A 3 -14.09 -1.76 6.75
CA ILE A 3 -15.12 -0.82 6.31
C ILE A 3 -16.48 -1.50 6.47
N GLY A 4 -17.46 -0.76 6.98
CA GLY A 4 -18.82 -1.27 7.15
C GLY A 4 -19.45 -1.63 5.80
N GLN A 5 -20.23 -2.71 5.77
CA GLN A 5 -20.83 -3.22 4.53
C GLN A 5 -21.66 -2.15 3.80
N ALA A 6 -22.47 -1.38 4.54
CA ALA A 6 -23.28 -0.29 3.97
C ALA A 6 -22.43 0.80 3.30
N LEU A 7 -21.25 1.11 3.85
CA LEU A 7 -20.35 2.10 3.24
C LEU A 7 -19.68 1.54 1.99
N PHE A 8 -19.28 0.27 2.02
CA PHE A 8 -18.71 -0.41 0.86
C PHE A 8 -19.71 -0.44 -0.31
N GLU A 9 -20.96 -0.82 -0.05
CA GLU A 9 -22.03 -0.87 -1.06
C GLU A 9 -22.32 0.53 -1.62
N ASN A 10 -22.42 1.55 -0.77
CA ASN A 10 -22.61 2.93 -1.23
C ASN A 10 -21.46 3.42 -2.11
N LEU A 11 -20.21 3.17 -1.73
CA LEU A 11 -19.05 3.56 -2.55
C LEU A 11 -19.07 2.85 -3.89
N PHE A 12 -19.39 1.55 -3.91
CA PHE A 12 -19.51 0.79 -5.15
C PHE A 12 -20.62 1.32 -6.07
N LEU A 13 -21.79 1.66 -5.53
CA LEU A 13 -22.87 2.29 -6.28
C LEU A 13 -22.50 3.66 -6.83
N ASN A 14 -21.63 4.39 -6.14
CA ASN A 14 -21.06 5.66 -6.61
C ASN A 14 -19.89 5.47 -7.60
N GLY A 15 -19.63 4.24 -8.07
CA GLY A 15 -18.56 3.93 -9.01
C GLY A 15 -17.16 3.84 -8.38
N ILE A 16 -17.06 3.86 -7.06
CA ILE A 16 -15.80 3.75 -6.33
C ILE A 16 -15.59 2.30 -5.89
N GLN A 17 -14.76 1.57 -6.64
CA GLN A 17 -14.35 0.22 -6.25
C GLN A 17 -13.24 0.27 -5.20
N LEU A 18 -13.51 -0.35 -4.05
CA LEU A 18 -12.58 -0.37 -2.94
C LEU A 18 -11.77 -1.68 -2.93
N VAL A 19 -10.45 -1.57 -3.12
CA VAL A 19 -9.53 -2.72 -3.12
C VAL A 19 -8.93 -2.91 -1.72
N THR A 20 -9.35 -3.96 -1.01
CA THR A 20 -8.91 -4.26 0.37
C THR A 20 -8.61 -5.74 0.57
N LYS A 21 -7.78 -6.05 1.59
CA LYS A 21 -7.54 -7.44 2.01
C LYS A 21 -8.83 -8.03 2.60
N VAL A 22 -9.18 -9.24 2.16
CA VAL A 22 -10.30 -10.02 2.71
C VAL A 22 -10.01 -10.35 4.18
N LYS A 23 -11.02 -10.19 5.05
CA LYS A 23 -10.99 -10.57 6.48
C LYS A 23 -12.03 -11.63 6.78
N ASN A 24 -11.81 -12.45 7.82
CA ASN A 24 -12.68 -13.58 8.19
C ASN A 24 -14.16 -13.22 8.46
N ASN A 25 -14.48 -11.94 8.73
CA ASN A 25 -15.86 -11.47 8.96
C ASN A 25 -16.48 -10.77 7.73
N MET A 26 -15.81 -10.77 6.58
CA MET A 26 -16.37 -10.25 5.34
C MET A 26 -17.22 -11.34 4.68
N ARG A 27 -18.43 -10.98 4.21
CA ARG A 27 -19.21 -11.85 3.34
C ARG A 27 -18.35 -12.30 2.16
N ASN A 28 -18.52 -13.56 1.75
CA ASN A 28 -17.71 -14.27 0.77
C ASN A 28 -17.36 -13.39 -0.45
N SER A 29 -16.22 -12.71 -0.39
CA SER A 29 -15.80 -11.76 -1.42
C SER A 29 -14.73 -12.43 -2.27
N LEU A 30 -15.06 -12.73 -3.53
CA LEU A 30 -14.07 -13.14 -4.50
C LEU A 30 -13.16 -11.93 -4.79
N MET A 31 -11.86 -12.11 -4.57
CA MET A 31 -10.86 -11.08 -4.82
C MET A 31 -10.20 -11.35 -6.18
N SER A 32 -10.22 -10.37 -7.08
CA SER A 32 -9.61 -10.53 -8.40
C SER A 32 -8.09 -10.68 -8.31
N ILE A 33 -7.48 -11.33 -9.31
CA ILE A 33 -6.02 -11.38 -9.47
C ILE A 33 -5.45 -9.95 -9.57
N ALA A 34 -6.16 -9.05 -10.26
CA ALA A 34 -5.77 -7.65 -10.38
C ALA A 34 -5.74 -6.96 -9.00
N ASP A 35 -6.76 -7.19 -8.18
CA ASP A 35 -6.83 -6.68 -6.80
C ASP A 35 -5.69 -7.24 -5.94
N LYS A 36 -5.31 -8.50 -6.15
CA LYS A 36 -4.19 -9.15 -5.45
C LYS A 36 -2.85 -8.51 -5.80
N ILE A 37 -2.65 -8.19 -7.07
CA ILE A 37 -1.46 -7.48 -7.53
C ILE A 37 -1.44 -6.06 -6.95
N LEU A 38 -2.57 -5.36 -6.96
CA LEU A 38 -2.66 -3.99 -6.42
C LEU A 38 -2.36 -3.95 -4.91
N LEU A 39 -2.90 -4.91 -4.15
CA LEU A 39 -2.62 -5.02 -2.72
C LEU A 39 -1.15 -5.34 -2.42
N ARG A 40 -0.48 -6.14 -3.26
CA ARG A 40 0.97 -6.37 -3.12
C ARG A 40 1.76 -5.10 -3.39
N LYS A 41 1.49 -4.40 -4.49
CA LYS A 41 2.13 -3.10 -4.80
C LYS A 41 1.94 -2.09 -3.66
N ARG A 42 0.73 -2.03 -3.09
CA ARG A 42 0.44 -1.20 -1.92
C ARG A 42 1.30 -1.56 -0.72
N ALA A 43 1.51 -2.86 -0.44
CA ALA A 43 2.34 -3.30 0.68
C ALA A 43 3.82 -2.85 0.55
N LEU A 44 4.37 -2.75 -0.68
CA LEU A 44 5.69 -2.15 -0.88
C LEU A 44 5.72 -0.67 -0.53
N ILE A 45 4.73 0.08 -1.01
CA ILE A 45 4.65 1.52 -0.75
C ILE A 45 4.53 1.77 0.76
N GLU A 46 3.72 0.96 1.45
CA GLU A 46 3.60 1.01 2.91
C GLU A 46 4.94 0.69 3.61
N MET A 47 5.66 -0.36 3.16
CA MET A 47 6.98 -0.73 3.70
C MET A 47 8.01 0.38 3.51
N VAL A 48 8.12 0.94 2.31
CA VAL A 48 9.03 2.06 2.02
C VAL A 48 8.67 3.25 2.89
N ASN A 49 7.39 3.58 3.01
CA ASN A 49 6.95 4.71 3.85
C ASN A 49 7.32 4.50 5.33
N ASP A 50 7.19 3.28 5.85
CA ASP A 50 7.58 2.97 7.24
C ASP A 50 9.10 3.01 7.44
N GLU A 51 9.89 2.57 6.46
CA GLU A 51 11.35 2.70 6.47
C GLU A 51 11.79 4.17 6.41
N LEU A 52 11.18 4.98 5.54
CA LEU A 52 11.47 6.40 5.44
C LEU A 52 11.08 7.15 6.72
N LYS A 53 9.97 6.80 7.38
CA LYS A 53 9.63 7.37 8.70
C LYS A 53 10.70 7.09 9.76
N ASN A 54 11.21 5.86 9.78
CA ASN A 54 12.26 5.44 10.71
C ASN A 54 13.57 6.21 10.46
N ILE A 55 14.00 6.34 9.20
CA ILE A 55 15.22 7.06 8.82
C ILE A 55 15.07 8.57 9.06
N ALA A 56 13.93 9.14 8.68
CA ALA A 56 13.67 10.58 8.76
C ALA A 56 13.33 11.06 10.17
N GLN A 57 13.13 10.14 11.13
CA GLN A 57 12.62 10.39 12.49
C GLN A 57 11.37 11.30 12.52
N ILE A 58 10.58 11.30 11.45
CA ILE A 58 9.45 12.23 11.27
C ILE A 58 8.42 12.07 12.40
N GLU A 59 8.24 10.85 12.89
CA GLU A 59 7.30 10.55 13.98
C GLU A 59 7.72 11.15 15.33
N HIS A 60 9.04 11.33 15.55
CA HIS A 60 9.59 11.87 16.80
C HIS A 60 10.00 13.35 16.70
N SER A 61 10.13 13.91 15.50
CA SER A 61 10.45 15.32 15.32
C SER A 61 9.20 16.19 15.38
N ARG A 62 9.01 16.93 16.49
CA ARG A 62 8.12 18.10 16.49
C ARG A 62 8.67 19.12 15.48
N HIS A 63 8.10 19.14 14.27
CA HIS A 63 8.53 20.06 13.23
C HIS A 63 8.22 21.51 13.64
N ARG A 64 9.26 22.24 14.04
CA ARG A 64 9.18 23.64 14.46
C ARG A 64 8.95 24.61 13.29
N SER A 65 9.16 24.14 12.05
CA SER A 65 8.87 24.86 10.79
C SER A 65 8.52 23.87 9.66
N PHE A 66 7.55 24.24 8.83
CA PHE A 66 7.10 23.43 7.69
C PHE A 66 8.17 23.28 6.60
N SER A 67 8.98 24.32 6.38
CA SER A 67 10.08 24.28 5.42
C SER A 67 11.13 23.21 5.76
N ASN A 68 11.44 23.03 7.05
CA ASN A 68 12.38 22.00 7.48
C ASN A 68 11.82 20.59 7.29
N PHE A 69 10.49 20.42 7.44
CA PHE A 69 9.83 19.15 7.13
C PHE A 69 9.96 18.78 5.64
N ILE A 70 9.74 19.75 4.74
CA ILE A 70 9.90 19.52 3.29
C ILE A 70 11.35 19.18 2.95
N ALA A 71 12.31 19.95 3.45
CA ALA A 71 13.73 19.70 3.21
C ALA A 71 14.18 18.32 3.72
N ASN A 72 13.73 17.92 4.92
CA ASN A 72 13.99 16.62 5.49
C ASN A 72 13.39 15.48 4.64
N SER A 73 12.13 15.65 4.20
CA SER A 73 11.44 14.67 3.35
C SER A 73 12.14 14.48 2.00
N LEU A 74 12.54 15.57 1.34
CA LEU A 74 13.28 15.51 0.08
C LEU A 74 14.66 14.87 0.24
N SER A 75 15.37 15.20 1.34
CA SER A 75 16.67 14.59 1.67
C SER A 75 16.55 13.08 1.85
N VAL A 76 15.53 12.61 2.56
CA VAL A 76 15.28 11.19 2.81
C VAL A 76 14.92 10.44 1.53
N ILE A 77 14.11 11.04 0.65
CA ILE A 77 13.81 10.47 -0.68
C ILE A 77 15.08 10.40 -1.54
N ALA A 78 15.89 11.47 -1.54
CA ALA A 78 17.15 11.49 -2.27
C ALA A 78 18.11 10.42 -1.76
N ALA A 79 18.26 10.27 -0.44
CA ALA A 79 19.09 9.23 0.17
C ALA A 79 18.59 7.83 -0.20
N TYR A 80 17.27 7.60 -0.17
CA TYR A 80 16.67 6.33 -0.58
C TYR A 80 16.95 5.95 -2.03
N CYS A 81 17.06 6.93 -2.95
CA CYS A 81 17.47 6.65 -4.33
C CYS A 81 18.86 5.98 -4.43
N PHE A 82 19.76 6.28 -3.48
CA PHE A 82 21.11 5.74 -3.39
C PHE A 82 21.23 4.47 -2.53
N PHE A 83 20.15 3.99 -1.89
CA PHE A 83 20.17 2.72 -1.17
C PHE A 83 20.32 1.54 -2.15
N GLU A 84 21.28 0.66 -1.86
CA GLU A 84 21.56 -0.54 -2.67
C GLU A 84 20.44 -1.58 -2.57
N LYS A 85 19.80 -1.70 -1.40
CA LYS A 85 18.69 -2.62 -1.17
C LYS A 85 17.37 -1.88 -1.27
N LYS A 86 16.75 -1.97 -2.45
CA LYS A 86 15.37 -1.54 -2.63
C LYS A 86 14.45 -2.71 -2.29
N PRO A 87 13.47 -2.56 -1.37
CA PRO A 87 12.45 -3.57 -1.16
C PRO A 87 11.73 -3.83 -2.48
N ALA A 88 11.99 -5.00 -3.05
CA ALA A 88 11.35 -5.50 -4.25
C ALA A 88 10.35 -6.58 -3.83
N ILE A 89 9.14 -6.57 -4.41
CA ILE A 89 8.31 -7.78 -4.36
C ILE A 89 8.98 -8.77 -5.26
N ASP A 90 9.40 -9.90 -4.70
CA ASP A 90 9.58 -11.10 -5.48
C ASP A 90 8.20 -11.53 -6.00
N VAL A 91 7.89 -11.14 -7.24
CA VAL A 91 6.64 -11.53 -7.89
C VAL A 91 6.83 -12.96 -8.38
N ASN A 92 6.83 -13.92 -7.46
CA ASN A 92 6.43 -15.26 -7.82
C ASN A 92 4.95 -15.17 -8.24
N LEU A 93 4.75 -15.01 -9.55
CA LEU A 93 3.54 -15.46 -10.20
C LEU A 93 3.48 -16.95 -9.92
N VAL A 94 2.91 -17.32 -8.77
CA VAL A 94 2.40 -18.67 -8.59
C VAL A 94 1.32 -18.79 -9.65
N ASN A 95 1.73 -19.38 -10.76
CA ASN A 95 0.89 -19.77 -11.87
C ASN A 95 0.13 -21.02 -11.39
N ASP A 96 -0.69 -20.86 -10.34
CA ASP A 96 -1.79 -21.79 -10.12
C ASP A 96 -2.60 -21.64 -11.39
N GLY A 97 -2.62 -22.66 -12.25
CA GLY A 97 -3.08 -22.63 -13.65
C GLY A 97 -4.56 -22.26 -13.87
N GLN A 98 -5.08 -21.24 -13.19
CA GLN A 98 -6.40 -20.64 -13.33
C GLN A 98 -6.43 -19.57 -14.44
N LEU A 99 -5.39 -19.52 -15.29
CA LEU A 99 -5.37 -18.76 -16.55
C LEU A 99 -5.94 -19.56 -17.74
N SER A 100 -6.90 -20.42 -17.46
CA SER A 100 -8.04 -20.74 -18.32
C SER A 100 -9.23 -20.61 -17.37
N ILE A 101 -10.26 -19.81 -17.60
CA ILE A 101 -11.24 -19.98 -18.67
C ILE A 101 -12.02 -18.66 -18.83
N PHE A 102 -12.10 -18.18 -20.09
CA PHE A 102 -12.96 -17.11 -20.67
C PHE A 102 -12.99 -15.71 -20.06
#